data_AF-A0A2S2R5E2-F1
#
_entry.id   AF-A0A2S2R5E2-F1
#
_cell.length_a   1.000
_cell.length_b   1.000
_cell.length_c   1.000
_cell.angle_alpha   90.00
_cell.angle_beta   90.00
_cell.angle_gamma   90.00
#
_symmetry.space_group_name_H-M   'P 1'
#
loop_
_entity.id
_entity.type
_entity.pdbx_description
1 polymer ?
#
loop_
_entity_poly.entity_id
_entity_poly.type
_entity_poly.pdbx_seq_one_letter_code
_entity_poly.pdbx_strand_id
1 'polypeptide(L)'
;KKQNRAVSEAIIRLFEDKLLYRKYALVNWCCTLQSTVSDIEIDHKEISGKTYITIPGNNIPAEFGILTDIAYKFHDSDQEIIVSTTRPETMLGDVAIAVNPDDVRYKGLDGVKLWHPFRKCTIPIIYDNSVDKYFGTGAVKLTPAHDVFDYELAIKHNLPIINVIDESGNISCKDEEFNGLPRYQARTAIAQKLKELNLLRNRKEHTMSIPICSRTGDVIEHLPKLQWYLPNLVFFHFFVYLFNNLLLKVY
;
A
#
# COMPACT_ATOMS: atom_id res chain seq x y z
N LYS A 1 9.16 -33.30 18.06
CA LYS A 1 7.95 -34.18 18.12
C LYS A 1 6.91 -33.68 19.14
N LYS A 2 7.23 -33.52 20.44
CA LYS A 2 6.27 -33.01 21.45
C LYS A 2 5.81 -31.55 21.19
N GLN A 3 6.73 -30.66 20.83
CA GLN A 3 6.42 -29.25 20.51
C GLN A 3 5.47 -29.12 19.30
N ASN A 4 5.75 -29.83 18.20
CA ASN A 4 4.84 -29.84 17.04
C ASN A 4 3.43 -30.30 17.41
N ARG A 5 3.30 -31.34 18.25
CA ARG A 5 1.98 -31.80 18.71
C ARG A 5 1.24 -30.72 19.50
N ALA A 6 1.93 -29.98 20.37
CA ALA A 6 1.31 -28.89 21.13
C ALA A 6 0.84 -27.75 20.21
N VAL A 7 1.64 -27.38 19.19
CA VAL A 7 1.26 -26.36 18.21
C VAL A 7 0.05 -26.82 17.38
N SER A 8 0.07 -28.05 16.88
CA SER A 8 -1.06 -28.60 16.12
C SER A 8 -2.34 -28.64 16.94
N GLU A 9 -2.27 -29.09 18.19
CA GLU A 9 -3.42 -29.09 19.11
C GLU A 9 -3.96 -27.68 19.34
N ALA A 10 -3.08 -26.70 19.59
CA ALA A 10 -3.50 -25.32 19.79
C ALA A 10 -4.20 -24.74 18.54
N ILE A 11 -3.66 -24.98 17.34
CA ILE A 11 -4.28 -24.54 16.08
C ILE A 11 -5.65 -25.19 15.88
N ILE A 12 -5.77 -26.50 16.13
CA ILE A 12 -7.05 -27.23 16.02
C ILE A 12 -8.09 -26.63 16.96
N ARG A 13 -7.73 -26.41 18.23
CA ARG A 13 -8.65 -25.81 19.21
C ARG A 13 -9.07 -24.41 18.82
N LEU A 14 -8.13 -23.56 18.40
CA LEU A 14 -8.44 -22.21 17.94
C LEU A 14 -9.39 -22.23 16.73
N PHE A 15 -9.24 -23.20 15.83
CA PHE A 15 -10.14 -23.38 14.70
C PHE A 15 -11.53 -23.86 15.15
N GLU A 16 -11.60 -24.88 16.01
CA GLU A 16 -12.84 -25.43 16.59
C GLU A 16 -13.62 -24.36 17.37
N ASP A 17 -12.92 -23.50 18.11
CA ASP A 17 -13.47 -22.38 18.89
C ASP A 17 -13.82 -21.15 18.02
N LYS A 18 -13.63 -21.23 16.69
CA LYS A 18 -13.85 -20.13 15.73
C LYS A 18 -13.00 -18.88 16.02
N LEU A 19 -11.88 -19.06 16.69
CA LEU A 19 -10.86 -18.04 16.97
C LEU A 19 -9.74 -18.02 15.93
N LEU A 20 -9.77 -18.92 14.96
CA LEU A 20 -8.87 -18.93 13.81
C LEU A 20 -9.70 -18.95 12.53
N TYR A 21 -9.51 -17.96 11.67
CA TYR A 21 -10.25 -17.84 10.41
C TYR A 21 -9.31 -17.49 9.26
N ARG A 22 -9.75 -17.81 8.04
CA ARG A 22 -9.00 -17.53 6.82
C ARG A 22 -9.68 -16.41 6.05
N LYS A 23 -8.93 -15.37 5.69
CA LYS A 23 -9.46 -14.19 4.97
C LYS A 23 -8.49 -13.79 3.86
N TYR A 24 -9.04 -13.39 2.73
CA TYR A 24 -8.28 -12.69 1.70
C TYR A 24 -8.21 -11.21 2.08
N ALA A 25 -7.02 -10.74 2.41
CA ALA A 25 -6.81 -9.36 2.85
C ALA A 25 -5.40 -8.89 2.47
N LEU A 26 -5.17 -7.60 2.67
CA LEU A 26 -3.85 -7.03 2.51
C LEU A 26 -2.95 -7.49 3.66
N VAL A 27 -1.73 -7.91 3.33
CA VAL A 27 -0.72 -8.36 4.30
C VAL A 27 0.58 -7.62 4.09
N ASN A 28 1.32 -7.42 5.18
CA ASN A 28 2.71 -6.99 5.13
C ASN A 28 3.56 -8.13 4.56
N TRP A 29 4.26 -7.85 3.48
CA TRP A 29 5.03 -8.83 2.72
C TRP A 29 6.49 -8.39 2.61
N CYS A 30 7.40 -9.30 2.96
CA CYS A 30 8.82 -9.10 2.70
C CYS A 30 9.18 -9.81 1.39
N CYS A 31 9.48 -9.04 0.33
CA CYS A 31 9.84 -9.59 -0.98
C CYS A 31 11.12 -10.44 -0.93
N THR A 32 12.07 -10.07 -0.06
CA THR A 32 13.30 -10.85 0.16
C THR A 32 13.03 -12.21 0.82
N LEU A 33 12.13 -12.27 1.80
CA LEU A 33 11.76 -13.54 2.45
C LEU A 33 10.73 -14.35 1.66
N GLN A 34 10.01 -13.69 0.74
CA GLN A 34 8.81 -14.21 0.09
C GLN A 34 7.80 -14.75 1.12
N SER A 35 7.57 -13.97 2.18
CA SER A 35 6.68 -14.34 3.27
C SER A 35 5.95 -13.13 3.83
N THR A 36 4.77 -13.39 4.38
CA THR A 36 4.07 -12.45 5.25
C THR A 36 4.88 -12.21 6.52
N VAL A 37 4.86 -10.99 7.03
CA VAL A 37 5.40 -10.62 8.33
C VAL A 37 4.32 -9.96 9.18
N SER A 38 4.41 -10.10 10.50
CA SER A 38 3.49 -9.44 11.43
C SER A 38 3.89 -7.98 11.68
N ASP A 39 2.97 -7.16 12.19
CA ASP A 39 3.25 -5.74 12.49
C ASP A 39 4.43 -5.57 13.46
N ILE A 40 4.63 -6.51 14.39
CA ILE A 40 5.76 -6.48 15.34
C ILE A 40 7.11 -6.83 14.70
N GLU A 41 7.12 -7.38 13.49
CA GLU A 41 8.32 -7.66 12.70
C GLU A 41 8.69 -6.49 11.76
N ILE A 42 8.05 -5.34 11.92
CA ILE A 42 8.26 -4.14 11.10
C ILE A 42 8.89 -3.05 11.94
N ASP A 43 10.09 -2.63 11.55
CA ASP A 43 10.75 -1.45 12.06
C ASP A 43 10.41 -0.24 11.18
N HIS A 44 10.40 0.95 11.77
CA HIS A 44 10.12 2.19 11.06
C HIS A 44 11.38 3.05 10.97
N LYS A 45 11.80 3.37 9.74
CA LYS A 45 12.91 4.27 9.48
C LYS A 45 12.40 5.62 9.01
N GLU A 46 12.53 6.62 9.87
CA GLU A 46 12.25 8.00 9.54
C GLU A 46 13.34 8.58 8.63
N ILE A 47 12.94 9.28 7.57
CA ILE A 47 13.82 10.06 6.70
C ILE A 47 13.23 11.46 6.51
N SER A 48 14.08 12.49 6.47
CA SER A 48 13.65 13.89 6.39
C SER A 48 13.57 14.46 4.98
N GLY A 49 13.89 13.67 3.97
CA GLY A 49 13.96 14.11 2.57
C GLY A 49 14.57 13.05 1.68
N LYS A 50 15.10 13.48 0.52
CA LYS A 50 15.62 12.56 -0.50
C LYS A 50 16.71 11.65 0.08
N THR A 51 16.43 10.36 0.15
CA THR A 51 17.34 9.37 0.75
C THR A 51 17.44 8.15 -0.14
N TYR A 52 18.66 7.67 -0.36
CA TYR A 52 18.90 6.40 -1.05
C TYR A 52 19.04 5.27 -0.04
N ILE A 53 18.28 4.19 -0.24
CA ILE A 53 18.31 3.00 0.63
C ILE A 53 18.66 1.79 -0.22
N THR A 54 19.69 1.05 0.22
CA THR A 54 20.04 -0.23 -0.38
C THR A 54 19.03 -1.28 0.05
N ILE A 55 18.39 -1.91 -0.94
CA ILE A 55 17.41 -2.97 -0.72
C ILE A 55 18.10 -4.31 -0.90
N PRO A 56 17.89 -5.31 -0.03
CA PRO A 56 18.45 -6.64 -0.23
C PRO A 56 18.10 -7.20 -1.61
N GLY A 57 19.10 -7.82 -2.28
CA GLY A 57 18.94 -8.34 -3.64
C GLY A 57 19.00 -7.29 -4.76
N ASN A 58 19.06 -6.00 -4.44
CA ASN A 58 19.23 -4.92 -5.43
C ASN A 58 20.63 -4.31 -5.34
N ASN A 59 21.36 -4.33 -6.46
CA ASN A 59 22.70 -3.70 -6.54
C ASN A 59 22.64 -2.17 -6.67
N ILE A 60 21.46 -1.61 -6.93
CA ILE A 60 21.25 -0.18 -7.13
C ILE A 60 20.38 0.34 -5.96
N PRO A 61 20.87 1.32 -5.17
CA PRO A 61 20.08 1.94 -4.11
C PRO A 61 18.80 2.57 -4.66
N ALA A 62 17.68 2.33 -3.96
CA ALA A 62 16.39 2.88 -4.32
C ALA A 62 16.19 4.27 -3.69
N GLU A 63 15.58 5.20 -4.43
CA GLU A 63 15.29 6.56 -3.99
C GLU A 63 13.98 6.62 -3.20
N PHE A 64 14.01 7.20 -2.00
CA PHE A 64 12.86 7.47 -1.13
C PHE A 64 12.86 8.93 -0.67
N GLY A 65 11.76 9.34 -0.02
CA GLY A 65 11.62 10.71 0.51
C GLY A 65 11.38 11.76 -0.57
N ILE A 66 10.77 11.35 -1.68
CA ILE A 66 10.35 12.23 -2.77
C ILE A 66 8.84 12.12 -2.92
N LEU A 67 8.16 13.26 -2.84
CA LEU A 67 6.76 13.38 -3.22
C LEU A 67 6.68 13.85 -4.67
N THR A 68 6.04 13.04 -5.51
CA THR A 68 5.92 13.24 -6.95
C THR A 68 4.51 13.67 -7.30
N ASP A 69 4.39 14.82 -7.96
CA ASP A 69 3.10 15.36 -8.42
C ASP A 69 2.87 14.91 -9.87
N ILE A 70 1.79 14.15 -10.09
CA ILE A 70 1.45 13.48 -11.36
C ILE A 70 0.07 13.96 -11.84
N ALA A 71 -0.03 14.33 -13.11
CA ALA A 71 -1.28 14.72 -13.74
C ALA A 71 -2.05 13.51 -14.32
N TYR A 72 -3.35 13.46 -14.04
CA TYR A 72 -4.33 12.59 -14.68
C TYR A 72 -5.26 13.45 -15.51
N LYS A 73 -5.35 13.17 -16.81
CA LYS A 73 -6.19 13.92 -17.74
C LYS A 73 -7.65 13.50 -17.63
N PHE A 74 -8.55 14.45 -17.78
CA PHE A 74 -9.97 14.18 -17.82
C PHE A 74 -10.30 13.43 -19.11
N HIS A 75 -11.32 12.57 -19.07
CA HIS A 75 -11.71 11.79 -20.24
C HIS A 75 -12.32 12.68 -21.34
N ASP A 76 -13.17 13.61 -20.93
CA ASP A 76 -14.02 14.42 -21.82
C ASP A 76 -13.52 15.87 -22.00
N SER A 77 -12.35 16.22 -21.47
CA SER A 77 -11.79 17.57 -21.57
C SER A 77 -10.26 17.58 -21.49
N ASP A 78 -9.65 18.71 -21.87
CA ASP A 78 -8.21 18.94 -21.73
C ASP A 78 -7.76 19.30 -20.30
N GLN A 79 -8.68 19.22 -19.34
CA GLN A 79 -8.37 19.46 -17.93
C GLN A 79 -7.61 18.29 -17.32
N GLU A 80 -6.94 18.55 -16.20
CA GLU A 80 -6.22 17.53 -15.44
C GLU A 80 -6.43 17.71 -13.94
N ILE A 81 -6.28 16.61 -13.22
CA ILE A 81 -6.14 16.60 -11.76
C ILE A 81 -4.73 16.15 -11.42
N ILE A 82 -4.10 16.86 -10.48
CA ILE A 82 -2.74 16.54 -10.02
C ILE A 82 -2.86 15.80 -8.70
N VAL A 83 -2.15 14.67 -8.59
CA VAL A 83 -2.06 13.87 -7.36
C VAL A 83 -0.62 13.79 -6.89
N SER A 84 -0.42 13.76 -5.58
CA SER A 84 0.90 13.61 -4.97
C SER A 84 1.12 12.17 -4.49
N THR A 85 2.24 11.54 -4.82
CA THR A 85 2.59 10.19 -4.36
C THR A 85 4.09 10.01 -4.13
N THR A 86 4.45 9.21 -3.13
CA THR A 86 5.84 8.74 -2.91
C THR A 86 6.16 7.45 -3.66
N ARG A 87 5.14 6.80 -4.23
CA ARG A 87 5.24 5.49 -4.92
C ARG A 87 4.63 5.57 -6.32
N PRO A 88 5.23 6.30 -7.28
CA PRO A 88 4.68 6.42 -8.62
C PRO A 88 4.61 5.04 -9.33
N GLU A 89 5.45 4.08 -8.99
CA GLU A 89 5.41 2.74 -9.57
C GLU A 89 4.09 1.99 -9.34
N THR A 90 3.44 2.26 -8.20
CA THR A 90 2.17 1.61 -7.84
C THR A 90 1.02 2.09 -8.72
N MET A 91 1.19 3.21 -9.43
CA MET A 91 0.12 3.81 -10.23
C MET A 91 -0.40 2.88 -11.34
N LEU A 92 0.38 1.89 -11.76
CA LEU A 92 -0.09 0.85 -12.70
C LEU A 92 -1.33 0.10 -12.18
N GLY A 93 -1.50 0.03 -10.87
CA GLY A 93 -2.64 -0.60 -10.19
C GLY A 93 -3.72 0.37 -9.76
N ASP A 94 -3.67 1.64 -10.18
CA ASP A 94 -4.65 2.62 -9.74
C ASP A 94 -6.06 2.24 -10.17
N VAL A 95 -7.07 2.57 -9.36
CA VAL A 95 -8.46 2.27 -9.70
C VAL A 95 -9.39 3.46 -9.57
N ALA A 96 -8.98 4.50 -8.87
CA ALA A 96 -9.70 5.76 -8.73
C ALA A 96 -8.76 6.86 -8.23
N ILE A 97 -9.19 8.11 -8.34
CA ILE A 97 -8.63 9.23 -7.58
C ILE A 97 -9.64 9.63 -6.52
N ALA A 98 -9.23 9.73 -5.26
CA ALA A 98 -10.08 10.18 -4.17
C ALA A 98 -9.76 11.62 -3.78
N VAL A 99 -10.81 12.38 -3.48
CA VAL A 99 -10.75 13.78 -3.03
C VAL A 99 -11.68 13.98 -1.84
N ASN A 100 -11.40 14.99 -1.02
CA ASN A 100 -12.31 15.36 0.05
C ASN A 100 -13.49 16.19 -0.48
N PRO A 101 -14.76 15.87 -0.14
CA PRO A 101 -15.92 16.64 -0.63
C PRO A 101 -15.97 18.09 -0.13
N ASP A 102 -15.31 18.40 0.99
CA ASP A 102 -15.20 19.77 1.51
C ASP A 102 -14.06 20.57 0.86
N ASP A 103 -13.30 19.96 -0.05
CA ASP A 103 -12.27 20.65 -0.81
C ASP A 103 -12.87 21.41 -2.00
N VAL A 104 -12.94 22.73 -1.88
CA VAL A 104 -13.51 23.62 -2.88
C VAL A 104 -12.83 23.51 -4.25
N ARG A 105 -11.56 23.07 -4.30
CA ARG A 105 -10.80 22.88 -5.55
C ARG A 105 -11.37 21.76 -6.42
N TYR A 106 -12.04 20.80 -5.79
CA TYR A 106 -12.53 19.58 -6.44
C TYR A 106 -14.06 19.50 -6.48
N LYS A 107 -14.78 20.61 -6.28
CA LYS A 107 -16.25 20.64 -6.38
C LYS A 107 -16.72 20.40 -7.81
N GLY A 108 -17.80 19.62 -7.96
CA GLY A 108 -18.44 19.37 -9.26
C GLY A 108 -17.69 18.37 -10.14
N LEU A 109 -16.84 17.52 -9.55
CA LEU A 109 -16.16 16.43 -10.24
C LEU A 109 -16.91 15.09 -10.10
N ASP A 110 -18.13 15.12 -9.58
CA ASP A 110 -19.02 13.95 -9.50
C ASP A 110 -19.22 13.30 -10.88
N GLY A 111 -18.92 12.00 -10.97
CA GLY A 111 -19.07 11.24 -12.21
C GLY A 111 -17.98 11.52 -13.27
N VAL A 112 -17.05 12.44 -13.02
CA VAL A 112 -15.90 12.67 -13.90
C VAL A 112 -15.01 11.44 -13.93
N LYS A 113 -14.59 11.09 -15.15
CA LYS A 113 -13.64 10.01 -15.41
C LYS A 113 -12.32 10.58 -15.87
N LEU A 114 -11.25 9.91 -15.48
CA LEU A 114 -9.87 10.26 -15.82
C LEU A 114 -9.27 9.18 -16.70
N TRP A 115 -8.45 9.57 -17.65
CA TRP A 115 -7.58 8.65 -18.36
C TRP A 115 -6.49 8.12 -17.42
N HIS A 116 -6.35 6.80 -17.37
CA HIS A 116 -5.22 6.21 -16.70
C HIS A 116 -3.95 6.39 -17.55
N PRO A 117 -2.83 6.94 -17.02
CA PRO A 117 -1.65 7.28 -17.83
C PRO A 117 -1.06 6.14 -18.66
N PHE A 118 -1.09 4.91 -18.14
CA PHE A 118 -0.47 3.74 -18.78
C PHE A 118 -1.44 2.63 -19.19
N ARG A 119 -2.71 2.72 -18.79
CA ARG A 119 -3.69 1.67 -19.07
C ARG A 119 -4.72 2.27 -20.00
N LYS A 120 -5.11 1.51 -21.02
CA LYS A 120 -6.13 1.91 -22.00
C LYS A 120 -7.54 1.84 -21.40
N CYS A 121 -7.76 2.51 -20.26
CA CYS A 121 -9.00 2.54 -19.51
C CYS A 121 -9.16 3.88 -18.81
N THR A 122 -10.38 4.13 -18.31
CA THR A 122 -10.66 5.25 -17.42
C THR A 122 -10.78 4.80 -15.97
N ILE A 123 -10.53 5.72 -15.04
CA ILE A 123 -10.76 5.55 -13.61
C ILE A 123 -11.65 6.69 -13.10
N PRO A 124 -12.57 6.45 -12.15
CA PRO A 124 -13.43 7.49 -11.60
C PRO A 124 -12.70 8.40 -10.61
N ILE A 125 -13.26 9.59 -10.40
CA ILE A 125 -13.05 10.38 -9.18
C ILE A 125 -14.09 9.99 -8.15
N ILE A 126 -13.68 9.81 -6.90
CA ILE A 126 -14.57 9.53 -5.77
C ILE A 126 -14.39 10.59 -4.67
N TYR A 127 -15.44 10.81 -3.88
CA TYR A 127 -15.39 11.66 -2.70
C TYR A 127 -15.32 10.83 -1.42
N ASP A 128 -14.35 11.13 -0.56
CA ASP A 128 -14.28 10.57 0.79
C ASP A 128 -13.74 11.58 1.81
N ASN A 129 -14.41 11.67 2.96
CA ASN A 129 -14.02 12.55 4.07
C ASN A 129 -12.69 12.15 4.72
N SER A 130 -12.24 10.90 4.53
CA SER A 130 -10.95 10.43 5.05
C SER A 130 -9.74 10.99 4.29
N VAL A 131 -9.94 11.58 3.11
CA VAL A 131 -8.87 12.19 2.33
C VAL A 131 -8.47 13.51 2.98
N ASP A 132 -7.18 13.66 3.30
CA ASP A 132 -6.64 14.92 3.81
C ASP A 132 -6.47 15.93 2.67
N LYS A 133 -7.30 16.98 2.67
CA LYS A 133 -7.23 18.06 1.69
C LYS A 133 -5.97 18.93 1.81
N TYR A 134 -5.28 18.91 2.95
CA TYR A 134 -4.07 19.72 3.16
C TYR A 134 -2.78 19.00 2.77
N PHE A 135 -2.81 17.67 2.63
CA PHE A 135 -1.67 16.88 2.21
C PHE A 135 -1.50 16.90 0.68
N GLY A 136 -0.27 17.17 0.21
CA GLY A 136 0.04 17.16 -1.22
C GLY A 136 -0.84 18.14 -2.00
N THR A 137 -1.61 17.62 -2.96
CA THR A 137 -2.61 18.39 -3.71
C THR A 137 -4.00 18.36 -3.09
N GLY A 138 -4.25 17.49 -2.10
CA GLY A 138 -5.60 17.17 -1.60
C GLY A 138 -6.33 16.09 -2.42
N ALA A 139 -5.67 15.54 -3.44
CA ALA A 139 -6.14 14.40 -4.22
C ALA A 139 -5.15 13.23 -4.11
N VAL A 140 -5.68 12.02 -3.89
CA VAL A 140 -4.90 10.80 -3.70
C VAL A 140 -5.23 9.77 -4.77
N LYS A 141 -4.21 9.15 -5.37
CA LYS A 141 -4.39 7.99 -6.25
C LYS A 141 -4.61 6.73 -5.41
N LEU A 142 -5.67 5.98 -5.69
CA LEU A 142 -5.97 4.74 -4.99
C LEU A 142 -5.36 3.55 -5.73
N THR A 143 -4.37 2.90 -5.11
CA THR A 143 -3.80 1.60 -5.51
C THR A 143 -4.08 0.52 -4.45
N PRO A 144 -5.29 -0.06 -4.40
CA PRO A 144 -5.77 -0.84 -3.25
C PRO A 144 -4.98 -2.12 -2.95
N ALA A 145 -4.25 -2.66 -3.92
CA ALA A 145 -3.47 -3.88 -3.70
C ALA A 145 -2.12 -3.62 -3.00
N HIS A 146 -1.73 -2.36 -2.80
CA HIS A 146 -0.36 -1.99 -2.37
C HIS A 146 -0.31 -0.96 -1.24
N ASP A 147 -1.45 -0.51 -0.74
CA ASP A 147 -1.56 0.45 0.36
C ASP A 147 -2.81 0.17 1.20
N VAL A 148 -2.66 0.24 2.53
CA VAL A 148 -3.73 -0.09 3.49
C VAL A 148 -4.87 0.92 3.43
N PHE A 149 -4.56 2.21 3.34
CA PHE A 149 -5.57 3.26 3.25
C PHE A 149 -6.35 3.13 1.93
N ASP A 150 -5.65 2.91 0.82
CA ASP A 150 -6.30 2.70 -0.48
C ASP A 150 -7.17 1.44 -0.49
N TYR A 151 -6.74 0.36 0.18
CA TYR A 151 -7.51 -0.87 0.33
C TYR A 151 -8.82 -0.65 1.07
N GLU A 152 -8.77 0.06 2.21
CA GLU A 152 -9.98 0.35 3.00
C GLU A 152 -10.98 1.20 2.23
N LEU A 153 -10.50 2.22 1.50
CA LEU A 153 -11.35 3.04 0.63
C LEU A 153 -11.93 2.21 -0.51
N ALA A 154 -11.16 1.33 -1.12
CA ALA A 154 -11.65 0.46 -2.18
C ALA A 154 -12.76 -0.48 -1.71
N ILE A 155 -12.63 -1.07 -0.52
CA ILE A 155 -13.70 -1.88 0.06
C ILE A 155 -14.95 -1.03 0.34
N LYS A 156 -14.78 0.16 0.93
CA LYS A 156 -15.88 1.09 1.25
C LYS A 156 -16.64 1.54 0.02
N HIS A 157 -15.94 1.83 -1.08
CA HIS A 157 -16.52 2.34 -2.34
C HIS A 157 -16.72 1.25 -3.40
N ASN A 158 -16.55 -0.03 -3.04
CA ASN A 158 -16.69 -1.17 -3.94
C ASN A 158 -15.85 -1.05 -5.23
N LEU A 159 -14.60 -0.62 -5.08
CA LEU A 159 -13.63 -0.49 -6.17
C LEU A 159 -12.85 -1.81 -6.37
N PRO A 160 -12.39 -2.07 -7.61
CA PRO A 160 -11.60 -3.27 -7.88
C PRO A 160 -10.25 -3.21 -7.15
N ILE A 161 -9.68 -4.39 -6.87
CA ILE A 161 -8.33 -4.53 -6.31
C ILE A 161 -7.45 -5.12 -7.40
N ILE A 162 -6.49 -4.34 -7.90
CA ILE A 162 -5.59 -4.73 -9.00
C ILE A 162 -4.17 -4.83 -8.45
N ASN A 163 -3.67 -6.07 -8.35
CA ASN A 163 -2.30 -6.33 -7.95
C ASN A 163 -1.35 -6.12 -9.14
N VAL A 164 -0.31 -5.30 -8.94
CA VAL A 164 0.70 -4.99 -9.97
C VAL A 164 2.14 -5.27 -9.52
N ILE A 165 2.34 -5.80 -8.32
CA ILE A 165 3.66 -6.24 -7.82
C ILE A 165 3.54 -7.71 -7.41
N ASP A 166 4.49 -8.54 -7.84
CA ASP A 166 4.55 -9.95 -7.48
C ASP A 166 5.24 -10.19 -6.13
N GLU A 167 5.28 -11.45 -5.70
CA GLU A 167 5.91 -11.87 -4.44
C GLU A 167 7.41 -11.58 -4.37
N SER A 168 8.08 -11.45 -5.52
CA SER A 168 9.51 -11.13 -5.63
C SER A 168 9.78 -9.63 -5.69
N GLY A 169 8.73 -8.79 -5.67
CA GLY A 169 8.88 -7.33 -5.77
C GLY A 169 9.09 -6.83 -7.20
N ASN A 170 8.76 -7.62 -8.21
CA ASN A 170 8.77 -7.19 -9.60
C ASN A 170 7.38 -6.74 -10.03
N ILE A 171 7.31 -5.83 -11.00
CA ILE A 171 6.06 -5.41 -11.62
C ILE A 171 5.44 -6.60 -12.35
N SER A 172 4.17 -6.85 -12.09
CA SER A 172 3.36 -7.86 -12.77
C SER A 172 2.11 -7.17 -13.33
N CYS A 173 2.20 -6.71 -14.57
CA CYS A 173 1.10 -5.97 -15.20
C CYS A 173 0.98 -6.32 -16.69
N LYS A 174 -0.10 -5.84 -17.33
CA LYS A 174 -0.34 -6.07 -18.76
C LYS A 174 0.50 -5.18 -19.68
N ASP A 175 1.14 -4.16 -19.12
CA ASP A 175 1.99 -3.25 -19.88
C ASP A 175 3.38 -3.87 -20.07
N GLU A 176 3.72 -4.22 -21.31
CA GLU A 176 4.98 -4.85 -21.65
C GLU A 176 6.19 -3.95 -21.35
N GLU A 177 6.01 -2.62 -21.28
CA GLU A 177 7.12 -1.68 -21.01
C GLU A 177 7.65 -1.81 -19.58
N PHE A 178 6.77 -2.10 -18.61
CA PHE A 178 7.14 -2.14 -17.19
C PHE A 178 7.11 -3.54 -16.58
N ASN A 179 6.41 -4.48 -17.22
CA ASN A 179 6.27 -5.84 -16.70
C ASN A 179 7.62 -6.53 -16.52
N GLY A 180 7.82 -7.17 -15.37
CA GLY A 180 9.06 -7.85 -14.99
C GLY A 180 10.14 -6.95 -14.40
N LEU A 181 10.01 -5.62 -14.46
CA LEU A 181 10.98 -4.73 -13.83
C LEU A 181 10.90 -4.81 -12.29
N PRO A 182 12.02 -4.81 -11.56
CA PRO A 182 12.01 -4.62 -10.12
C PRO A 182 11.33 -3.30 -9.74
N ARG A 183 10.48 -3.28 -8.72
CA ARG A 183 9.61 -2.13 -8.35
C ARG A 183 10.32 -0.77 -8.28
N TYR A 184 11.57 -0.73 -7.80
CA TYR A 184 12.35 0.52 -7.70
C TYR A 184 13.00 0.95 -9.02
N GLN A 185 13.30 0.01 -9.91
CA GLN A 185 13.69 0.32 -11.28
C GLN A 185 12.46 0.81 -12.06
N ALA A 186 11.32 0.14 -11.88
CA ALA A 186 10.04 0.58 -12.44
C ALA A 186 9.65 1.99 -11.97
N ARG A 187 9.89 2.34 -10.70
CA ARG A 187 9.71 3.71 -10.17
C ARG A 187 10.44 4.75 -11.02
N THR A 188 11.69 4.47 -11.36
CA THR A 188 12.52 5.37 -12.17
C THR A 188 12.04 5.42 -13.61
N ALA A 189 11.74 4.27 -14.21
CA ALA A 189 11.23 4.15 -15.58
C ALA A 189 9.88 4.88 -15.75
N ILE A 190 8.96 4.69 -14.80
CA ILE A 190 7.65 5.34 -14.78
C ILE A 190 7.80 6.85 -14.63
N ALA A 191 8.64 7.34 -13.72
CA ALA A 191 8.88 8.78 -13.59
C ALA A 191 9.42 9.40 -14.88
N GLN A 192 10.34 8.70 -15.57
CA GLN A 192 10.86 9.12 -16.86
C GLN A 192 9.77 9.12 -17.95
N LYS A 193 8.95 8.07 -18.01
CA LYS A 193 7.85 7.98 -18.98
C LYS A 193 6.78 9.05 -18.75
N LEU A 194 6.44 9.34 -17.49
CA LEU A 194 5.53 10.43 -17.14
C LEU A 194 6.07 11.79 -17.60
N LYS A 195 7.40 11.99 -17.54
CA LYS A 195 8.03 13.20 -18.06
C LYS A 195 7.91 13.29 -19.59
N GLU A 196 8.15 12.17 -20.30
CA GLU A 196 7.99 12.09 -21.76
C GLU A 196 6.54 12.34 -22.21
N LEU A 197 5.57 11.85 -21.45
CA LEU A 197 4.14 12.10 -21.68
C LEU A 197 3.67 13.49 -21.23
N ASN A 198 4.57 14.31 -20.69
CA ASN A 198 4.27 15.62 -20.09
C ASN A 198 3.15 15.52 -19.03
N LEU A 199 3.20 14.50 -18.18
CA LEU A 199 2.30 14.27 -17.03
C LEU A 199 2.99 14.44 -15.68
N LEU A 200 4.32 14.51 -15.65
CA LEU A 200 5.08 14.81 -14.43
C LEU A 200 5.06 16.33 -14.18
N ARG A 201 4.54 16.77 -13.03
CA ARG A 201 4.40 18.20 -12.70
C ARG A 201 5.48 18.69 -11.76
N ASN A 202 5.81 17.89 -10.74
CA ASN A 202 6.77 18.29 -9.72
C ASN A 202 7.38 17.07 -9.03
N ARG A 203 8.56 17.25 -8.44
CA ARG A 203 9.22 16.29 -7.54
C ARG A 203 9.89 17.09 -6.44
N LYS A 204 9.46 16.87 -5.20
CA LYS A 204 9.97 17.61 -4.03
C LYS A 204 10.34 16.66 -2.92
N GLU A 205 11.30 17.06 -2.10
CA GLU A 205 11.69 16.29 -0.92
C GLU A 205 10.53 16.22 0.08
N HIS A 206 10.42 15.08 0.75
CA HIS A 206 9.33 14.79 1.66
C HIS A 206 9.80 13.90 2.80
N THR A 207 9.55 14.32 4.03
CA THR A 207 9.74 13.51 5.23
C THR A 207 8.76 12.34 5.21
N MET A 208 9.25 11.13 5.46
CA MET A 208 8.39 9.94 5.52
C MET A 208 8.97 8.87 6.43
N SER A 209 8.08 8.00 6.93
CA SER A 209 8.43 6.78 7.65
C SER A 209 8.41 5.60 6.68
N ILE A 210 9.51 4.83 6.63
CA ILE A 210 9.63 3.67 5.76
C ILE A 210 9.51 2.40 6.61
N PRO A 211 8.54 1.51 6.31
CA PRO A 211 8.42 0.23 7.00
C PRO A 211 9.47 -0.75 6.48
N ILE A 212 10.29 -1.28 7.38
CA ILE A 212 11.41 -2.16 7.09
C ILE A 212 11.19 -3.51 7.80
N CYS A 213 11.41 -4.60 7.09
CA CYS A 213 11.45 -5.93 7.70
C CYS A 213 12.64 -6.01 8.66
N SER A 214 12.37 -6.23 9.95
CA SER A 214 13.40 -6.30 11.00
C SER A 214 14.44 -7.42 10.77
N ARG A 215 14.07 -8.43 9.97
CA ARG A 215 14.90 -9.61 9.71
C ARG A 215 15.83 -9.44 8.51
N THR A 216 15.43 -8.70 7.48
CA THR A 216 16.18 -8.60 6.22
C THR A 216 16.63 -7.19 5.88
N GLY A 217 16.02 -6.16 6.45
CA GLY A 217 16.23 -4.78 6.03
C GLY A 217 15.51 -4.39 4.74
N ASP A 218 14.72 -5.29 4.14
CA ASP A 218 13.90 -4.97 2.97
C ASP A 218 12.72 -4.08 3.36
N VAL A 219 12.28 -3.23 2.43
CA VAL A 219 11.09 -2.41 2.63
C VAL A 219 9.84 -3.25 2.42
N ILE A 220 8.93 -3.16 3.38
CA ILE A 220 7.68 -3.92 3.39
C ILE A 220 6.83 -3.53 2.18
N GLU A 221 6.37 -4.55 1.45
CA GLU A 221 5.32 -4.42 0.45
C GLU A 221 3.98 -4.76 1.08
N HIS A 222 2.90 -4.23 0.51
CA HIS A 222 1.58 -4.75 0.79
C HIS A 222 1.11 -5.59 -0.41
N LEU A 223 0.66 -6.81 -0.15
CA LEU A 223 0.11 -7.69 -1.17
C LEU A 223 -1.24 -8.27 -0.71
N PRO A 224 -2.20 -8.50 -1.62
CA PRO A 224 -3.44 -9.16 -1.28
C PRO A 224 -3.23 -10.69 -1.25
N LYS A 225 -3.38 -11.31 -0.08
CA LYS A 225 -3.13 -12.74 0.16
C LYS A 225 -4.22 -13.39 1.00
N LEU A 226 -4.40 -14.69 0.79
CA LEU A 226 -5.27 -15.52 1.62
C LEU A 226 -4.49 -16.04 2.83
N GLN A 227 -4.67 -15.41 3.98
CA GLN A 227 -3.92 -15.71 5.20
C GLN A 227 -4.85 -16.12 6.35
N TRP A 228 -4.25 -16.73 7.38
CA TRP A 228 -4.91 -17.07 8.63
C TRP A 228 -4.77 -15.91 9.63
N TYR A 229 -5.87 -15.60 10.33
CA TYR A 229 -5.96 -14.51 11.29
C TYR A 229 -6.58 -14.99 12.59
N LEU A 230 -6.17 -14.34 13.68
CA LEU A 230 -6.78 -14.44 15.00
C LEU A 230 -7.57 -13.14 15.29
N PRO A 231 -8.79 -13.20 15.84
CA PRO A 231 -9.50 -12.01 16.28
C PRO A 231 -8.76 -11.36 17.46
N ASN A 232 -8.18 -10.18 17.25
CA ASN A 232 -7.46 -9.44 18.31
C ASN A 232 -8.33 -9.18 19.55
N LEU A 233 -9.62 -8.92 19.36
CA LEU A 233 -10.52 -8.51 20.45
C LEU A 233 -10.65 -9.57 21.55
N VAL A 234 -10.65 -10.86 21.19
CA VAL A 234 -10.84 -11.95 22.15
C VAL A 234 -9.63 -12.10 23.07
N PHE A 235 -8.43 -12.08 22.47
CA PHE A 235 -7.20 -12.20 23.25
C PHE A 235 -6.92 -10.95 24.08
N PHE A 236 -7.18 -9.75 23.54
CA PHE A 236 -6.98 -8.51 24.27
C PHE A 236 -7.79 -8.48 25.58
N HIS A 237 -9.09 -8.79 25.52
CA HIS A 237 -9.93 -8.80 26.73
C HIS A 237 -9.50 -9.89 27.72
N PHE A 238 -9.08 -11.05 27.23
CA PHE A 238 -8.57 -12.12 28.08
C PHE A 238 -7.26 -11.72 28.80
N PHE A 239 -6.30 -11.13 28.08
CA PHE A 239 -5.05 -10.66 28.67
C PHE A 239 -5.27 -9.50 29.64
N VAL A 240 -6.14 -8.55 29.30
CA VAL A 240 -6.55 -7.46 30.21
C VAL A 240 -7.20 -8.03 31.47
N TYR A 241 -8.09 -9.02 31.35
CA TYR A 241 -8.69 -9.71 32.50
C TYR A 241 -7.62 -10.37 33.39
N LEU A 242 -6.68 -11.11 32.81
CA LEU A 242 -5.60 -11.77 33.58
C LEU A 242 -4.71 -10.75 34.31
N PHE A 243 -4.41 -9.63 33.64
CA PHE A 243 -3.62 -8.55 34.22
C PHE A 243 -4.37 -7.88 35.38
N ASN A 244 -5.65 -7.53 35.16
CA ASN A 244 -6.49 -6.86 36.17
C ASN A 244 -6.77 -7.75 37.39
N ASN A 245 -6.79 -9.07 37.22
CA ASN A 245 -6.98 -10.03 38.31
C ASN A 245 -5.67 -10.48 38.97
N LEU A 246 -4.54 -9.81 38.70
CA LEU A 246 -3.21 -10.12 39.27
C LEU A 246 -2.73 -11.56 39.01
N LEU A 247 -3.30 -12.22 38.00
CA LEU A 247 -2.90 -13.56 37.58
C LEU A 247 -1.62 -13.53 36.74
N LEU A 248 -1.24 -12.35 36.25
CA LEU A 248 0.04 -12.04 35.62
C LEU A 248 0.73 -10.93 36.40
N LYS A 249 2.00 -11.15 36.79
CA LYS A 249 2.90 -10.10 37.27
C LYS A 249 3.94 -9.82 36.19
N VAL A 250 4.03 -8.58 35.75
CA VAL A 250 5.11 -8.11 34.87
C VAL A 250 6.27 -7.70 35.76
N TYR A 251 7.42 -8.35 35.56
CA TYR A 251 8.71 -7.96 36.13
C TYR A 251 9.48 -7.16 35.08
#